data_AF-A0A816WSN9-F1
#
_entry.id   AF-A0A816WSN9-F1
#
_cell.length_a   1.000
_cell.length_b   1.000
_cell.length_c   1.000
_cell.angle_alpha   90.00
_cell.angle_beta   90.00
_cell.angle_gamma   90.00
#
_symmetry.space_group_name_H-M   'P 1'
#
loop_
_entity.id
_entity.type
_entity.pdbx_description
1 polymer ?
#
loop_
_entity_poly.entity_id
_entity_poly.type
_entity_poly.pdbx_seq_one_letter_code
_entity_poly.pdbx_strand_id
1 'polypeptide(L)'
;MTTENVSAQEAVNRLVGAHEITAGRINKLEGQLDELLKKFTQQNANSNVNKLTTISSEVMDAETSNASKIIKLESQIDGMCKTIQDYREENINSTRTEFQTMTERMGSIQALTMSRFDETTSEYEESKRQWSRMNTEMNTNMNCIMDKLDNITGSRITPRNTNHNWGRPFQTTTHIPISRSGHTFQTNLYPTETQLGQETIAQNAFPLNGVKHSIIAPPPSAAAEFHGKHSESPTQFLIRVEEYAHSVHAWDRPTLLSSIWQFLRDSALEWY
;
A
#
# COMPACT_ATOMS: atom_id res chain seq x y z
N MET A 1 60.44 95.18 -62.90
CA MET A 1 60.39 93.76 -62.48
C MET A 1 60.07 93.56 -60.99
N THR A 2 59.59 94.56 -60.25
CA THR A 2 59.41 94.46 -58.77
C THR A 2 57.95 94.51 -58.29
N THR A 3 56.98 94.76 -59.16
CA THR A 3 55.55 94.88 -58.79
C THR A 3 54.76 93.56 -58.82
N GLU A 4 55.15 92.57 -59.63
CA GLU A 4 54.51 91.23 -59.63
C GLU A 4 54.86 90.40 -58.37
N ASN A 5 56.06 90.58 -57.79
CA ASN A 5 56.47 89.84 -56.59
C ASN A 5 55.71 90.22 -55.33
N VAL A 6 55.20 91.46 -55.23
CA VAL A 6 54.42 91.91 -54.06
C VAL A 6 53.01 91.29 -54.09
N SER A 7 52.42 91.12 -55.28
CA SER A 7 51.10 90.51 -55.45
C SER A 7 51.08 89.01 -55.12
N ALA A 8 52.14 88.27 -55.47
CA ALA A 8 52.27 86.86 -55.14
C ALA A 8 52.44 86.62 -53.63
N GLN A 9 53.22 87.45 -52.94
CA GLN A 9 53.43 87.33 -51.49
C GLN A 9 52.14 87.58 -50.70
N GLU A 10 51.33 88.54 -51.13
CA GLU A 10 50.04 88.83 -50.48
C GLU A 10 49.02 87.71 -50.68
N ALA A 11 49.00 87.07 -51.86
CA ALA A 11 48.18 85.90 -52.13
C ALA A 11 48.57 84.70 -51.25
N VAL A 12 49.88 84.45 -51.08
CA VAL A 12 50.40 83.40 -50.19
C VAL A 12 50.00 83.67 -48.74
N ASN A 13 50.18 84.91 -48.26
CA ASN A 13 49.81 85.26 -46.88
C ASN A 13 48.30 85.09 -46.62
N ARG A 14 47.44 85.44 -47.59
CA ARG A 14 45.99 85.21 -47.51
C ARG A 14 45.64 83.73 -47.50
N LEU A 15 46.34 82.91 -48.29
CA LEU A 15 46.15 81.46 -48.34
C LEU A 15 46.55 80.80 -47.02
N VAL A 16 47.69 81.20 -46.43
CA VAL A 16 48.14 80.71 -45.12
C VAL A 16 47.14 81.08 -44.02
N GLY A 17 46.69 82.34 -43.97
CA GLY A 17 45.66 82.76 -43.01
C GLY A 17 44.33 82.00 -43.18
N ALA A 18 43.92 81.71 -44.42
CA ALA A 18 42.73 80.88 -44.68
C ALA A 18 42.93 79.43 -44.20
N HIS A 19 44.13 78.86 -44.36
CA HIS A 19 44.48 77.53 -43.85
C HIS A 19 44.48 77.49 -42.32
N GLU A 20 45.03 78.49 -41.65
CA GLU A 20 45.02 78.60 -40.19
C GLU A 20 43.59 78.72 -39.63
N ILE A 21 42.74 79.54 -40.26
CA ILE A 21 41.32 79.64 -39.91
C ILE A 21 40.62 78.29 -40.11
N THR A 22 40.91 77.59 -41.21
CA THR A 22 40.31 76.29 -41.51
C THR A 22 40.76 75.22 -40.51
N ALA A 23 42.05 75.15 -40.19
CA ALA A 23 42.60 74.25 -39.18
C ALA A 23 42.00 74.54 -37.79
N GLY A 24 41.88 75.81 -37.41
CA GLY A 24 41.23 76.19 -36.15
C GLY A 24 39.76 75.76 -36.08
N ARG A 25 39.03 75.84 -37.21
CA ARG A 25 37.64 75.33 -37.30
C ARG A 25 37.57 73.82 -37.21
N ILE A 26 38.49 73.08 -37.85
CA ILE A 26 38.57 71.62 -37.77
C ILE A 26 38.80 71.18 -36.33
N ASN A 27 39.82 71.71 -35.65
CA ASN A 27 40.12 71.37 -34.26
C ASN A 27 38.93 71.66 -33.32
N LYS A 28 38.19 72.75 -33.57
CA LYS A 28 36.97 73.07 -32.82
C LYS A 28 35.87 72.03 -33.06
N LEU A 29 35.67 71.60 -34.31
CA LEU A 29 34.67 70.59 -34.67
C LEU A 29 35.03 69.22 -34.10
N GLU A 30 36.31 68.83 -34.11
CA GLU A 30 36.80 67.60 -33.49
C GLU A 30 36.53 67.59 -31.98
N GLY A 31 36.86 68.69 -31.28
CA GLY A 31 36.55 68.82 -29.85
C GLY A 31 35.04 68.75 -29.55
N GLN A 32 34.20 69.32 -30.41
CA GLN A 32 32.73 69.21 -30.28
C GLN A 32 32.23 67.78 -30.52
N LEU A 33 32.82 67.06 -31.47
CA LEU A 33 32.49 65.67 -31.76
C LEU A 33 32.88 64.74 -30.59
N ASP A 34 34.07 64.92 -30.02
CA ASP A 34 34.53 64.16 -28.85
C ASP A 34 33.63 64.40 -27.63
N GLU A 35 33.22 65.64 -27.39
CA GLU A 35 32.29 65.95 -26.30
C GLU A 35 30.90 65.33 -26.52
N LEU A 36 30.40 65.34 -27.76
CA LEU A 36 29.14 64.72 -28.11
C LEU A 36 29.21 63.19 -27.96
N LEU A 37 30.30 62.56 -28.41
CA LEU A 37 30.53 61.12 -28.26
C LEU A 37 30.63 60.73 -26.78
N LYS A 38 31.31 61.53 -25.96
CA LYS A 38 31.38 61.34 -24.51
C LYS A 38 30.00 61.45 -23.87
N LYS A 39 29.21 62.46 -24.22
CA LYS A 39 27.83 62.65 -23.72
C LYS A 39 26.92 61.49 -24.12
N PHE A 40 26.98 61.06 -25.38
CA PHE A 40 26.20 59.92 -25.88
C PHE A 40 26.56 58.62 -25.15
N THR A 41 27.85 58.34 -25.00
CA THR A 41 28.34 57.14 -24.30
C THR A 41 27.92 57.13 -22.83
N GLN A 42 28.05 58.28 -22.15
CA GLN A 42 27.61 58.43 -20.75
C GLN A 42 26.09 58.26 -20.62
N GLN A 43 25.31 58.85 -21.52
CA GLN A 43 23.86 58.73 -21.51
C GLN A 43 23.41 57.28 -21.72
N ASN A 44 24.03 56.58 -22.67
CA ASN A 44 23.72 55.17 -22.93
C ASN A 44 24.11 54.28 -21.74
N ALA A 45 25.28 54.51 -21.13
CA ALA A 45 25.70 53.81 -19.92
C ALA A 45 24.71 54.03 -18.76
N ASN A 46 24.33 55.29 -18.50
CA ASN A 46 23.35 55.62 -17.45
C ASN A 46 21.97 54.99 -17.73
N SER A 47 21.51 55.00 -18.99
CA SER A 47 20.24 54.38 -19.37
C SER A 47 20.25 52.86 -19.12
N ASN A 48 21.35 52.18 -19.48
CA ASN A 48 21.49 50.75 -19.27
C ASN A 48 21.60 50.40 -17.78
N VAL A 49 22.34 51.18 -17.00
CA VAL A 49 22.42 51.01 -15.54
C VAL A 49 21.03 51.13 -14.92
N ASN A 50 20.26 52.16 -15.27
CA ASN A 50 18.91 52.33 -14.73
C ASN A 50 17.98 51.16 -15.08
N LYS A 51 18.02 50.68 -16.33
CA LYS A 51 17.24 49.50 -16.76
C LYS A 51 17.63 48.25 -15.98
N LEU A 52 18.93 48.02 -15.79
CA LEU A 52 19.43 46.89 -15.01
C LEU A 52 19.01 46.99 -13.54
N THR A 53 19.04 48.19 -12.95
CA THR A 53 18.56 48.40 -11.58
C THR A 53 17.06 48.11 -11.45
N THR A 54 16.24 48.54 -12.40
CA THR A 54 14.79 48.23 -12.41
C THR A 54 14.55 46.73 -12.53
N ILE A 55 15.19 46.06 -13.49
CA ILE A 55 15.06 44.59 -13.65
C ILE A 55 15.53 43.86 -12.38
N SER A 56 16.64 44.30 -11.78
CA SER A 56 17.14 43.70 -10.53
C SER A 56 16.15 43.84 -9.38
N SER A 57 15.46 44.98 -9.26
CA SER A 57 14.42 45.17 -8.25
C SER A 57 13.22 44.26 -8.49
N GLU A 58 12.73 44.18 -9.72
CA GLU A 58 11.59 43.32 -10.10
C GLU A 58 11.88 41.84 -9.84
N VAL A 59 13.11 41.39 -10.12
CA VAL A 59 13.55 40.00 -9.84
C VAL A 59 13.56 39.74 -8.33
N MET A 60 14.13 40.63 -7.52
CA MET A 60 14.15 40.46 -6.05
C MET A 60 12.75 40.44 -5.45
N ASP A 61 11.83 41.29 -5.94
CA ASP A 61 10.44 41.30 -5.49
C ASP A 61 9.71 39.99 -5.87
N ALA A 62 9.96 39.48 -7.08
CA ALA A 62 9.42 38.20 -7.54
C ALA A 62 9.97 37.02 -6.73
N GLU A 63 11.27 37.00 -6.43
CA GLU A 63 11.90 35.98 -5.58
C GLU A 63 11.32 35.99 -4.16
N THR A 64 11.17 37.18 -3.56
CA THR A 64 10.57 37.35 -2.23
C THR A 64 9.10 36.89 -2.23
N SER A 65 8.34 37.23 -3.27
CA SER A 65 6.95 36.77 -3.44
C SER A 65 6.87 35.25 -3.56
N ASN A 66 7.76 34.63 -4.33
CA ASN A 66 7.80 33.19 -4.52
C ASN A 66 8.22 32.45 -3.24
N ALA A 67 9.22 32.95 -2.51
CA ALA A 67 9.61 32.41 -1.21
C ALA A 67 8.43 32.44 -0.22
N SER A 68 7.66 33.54 -0.18
CA SER A 68 6.46 33.63 0.66
C SER A 68 5.39 32.60 0.28
N LYS A 69 5.17 32.36 -1.02
CA LYS A 69 4.24 31.34 -1.50
C LYS A 69 4.69 29.93 -1.13
N ILE A 70 5.98 29.63 -1.22
CA ILE A 70 6.55 28.33 -0.84
C ILE A 70 6.31 28.07 0.65
N ILE A 71 6.66 29.02 1.52
CA ILE A 71 6.44 28.89 2.98
C ILE A 71 4.95 28.65 3.29
N LYS A 72 4.04 29.33 2.58
CA LYS A 72 2.60 29.12 2.74
C LYS A 72 2.16 27.71 2.32
N LEU A 73 2.68 27.20 1.21
CA LEU A 73 2.38 25.85 0.73
C LEU A 73 2.94 24.78 1.68
N GLU A 74 4.15 24.95 2.19
CA GLU A 74 4.75 24.07 3.20
C GLU A 74 3.87 24.00 4.44
N SER A 75 3.43 25.15 4.96
CA SER A 75 2.50 25.18 6.11
C SER A 75 1.17 24.49 5.84
N GLN A 76 0.64 24.55 4.61
CA GLN A 76 -0.57 23.82 4.23
C GLN A 76 -0.34 22.31 4.17
N ILE A 77 0.79 21.87 3.60
CA ILE A 77 1.18 20.46 3.55
C ILE A 77 1.33 19.90 4.96
N ASP A 78 2.00 20.62 5.86
CA ASP A 78 2.15 20.20 7.27
C ASP A 78 0.79 20.05 7.97
N GLY A 79 -0.15 20.97 7.73
CA GLY A 79 -1.52 20.87 8.25
C GLY A 79 -2.29 19.65 7.71
N MET A 80 -2.14 19.35 6.42
CA MET A 80 -2.75 18.16 5.81
C MET A 80 -2.14 16.87 6.36
N CYS A 81 -0.81 16.80 6.48
CA CYS A 81 -0.09 15.66 7.07
C CYS A 81 -0.56 15.38 8.50
N LYS A 82 -0.72 16.43 9.31
CA LYS A 82 -1.26 16.30 10.68
C LYS A 82 -2.69 15.74 10.68
N THR A 83 -3.56 16.25 9.82
CA THR A 83 -4.96 15.77 9.72
C THR A 83 -5.03 14.30 9.32
N ILE A 84 -4.19 13.86 8.38
CA ILE A 84 -4.10 12.45 7.96
C ILE A 84 -3.61 11.58 9.12
N GLN A 85 -2.62 12.06 9.89
CA GLN A 85 -2.08 11.35 11.04
C GLN A 85 -3.14 11.19 12.14
N ASP A 86 -3.86 12.26 12.47
CA ASP A 86 -4.93 12.25 13.47
C ASP A 86 -6.04 11.25 13.07
N TYR A 87 -6.48 11.28 11.81
CA TYR A 87 -7.47 10.32 11.29
C TYR A 87 -6.98 8.86 11.36
N ARG A 88 -5.70 8.63 11.04
CA ARG A 88 -5.11 7.30 11.12
C ARG A 88 -5.07 6.78 12.55
N GLU A 89 -4.71 7.63 13.51
CA GLU A 89 -4.66 7.26 14.93
C GLU A 89 -6.05 6.98 15.51
N GLU A 90 -7.04 7.80 15.15
CA GLU A 90 -8.45 7.57 15.50
C GLU A 90 -8.94 6.22 14.98
N ASN A 91 -8.68 5.90 13.70
CA ASN A 91 -9.11 4.64 13.10
C ASN A 91 -8.43 3.41 13.74
N ILE A 92 -7.13 3.51 14.05
CA ILE A 92 -6.39 2.46 14.76
C ILE A 92 -6.97 2.22 16.16
N ASN A 93 -7.28 3.30 16.89
CA ASN A 93 -7.84 3.22 18.24
C ASN A 93 -9.27 2.66 18.20
N SER A 94 -10.07 3.02 17.21
CA SER A 94 -11.41 2.45 16.99
C SER A 94 -11.34 0.94 16.75
N THR A 95 -10.52 0.51 15.79
CA THR A 95 -10.32 -0.91 15.44
C THR A 95 -9.78 -1.70 16.64
N ARG A 96 -8.86 -1.13 17.43
CA ARG A 96 -8.35 -1.75 18.66
C ARG A 96 -9.45 -1.97 19.68
N THR A 97 -10.32 -0.98 19.88
CA THR A 97 -11.44 -1.04 20.84
C THR A 97 -12.46 -2.09 20.43
N GLU A 98 -12.78 -2.18 19.14
CA GLU A 98 -13.65 -3.23 18.60
C GLU A 98 -13.06 -4.63 18.80
N PHE A 99 -11.76 -4.81 18.53
CA PHE A 99 -11.08 -6.07 18.72
C PHE A 99 -11.02 -6.51 20.19
N GLN A 100 -10.79 -5.56 21.11
CA GLN A 100 -10.84 -5.81 22.55
C GLN A 100 -12.24 -6.27 22.97
N THR A 101 -13.28 -5.54 22.56
CA THR A 101 -14.68 -5.90 22.84
C THR A 101 -15.03 -7.29 22.32
N MET A 102 -14.60 -7.62 21.10
CA MET A 102 -14.80 -8.94 20.52
C MET A 102 -14.07 -10.03 21.29
N THR A 103 -12.83 -9.77 21.73
CA THR A 103 -12.04 -10.70 22.54
C THR A 103 -12.73 -11.00 23.88
N GLU A 104 -13.25 -9.98 24.56
CA GLU A 104 -14.01 -10.12 25.81
C GLU A 104 -15.30 -10.92 25.61
N ARG A 105 -16.03 -10.66 24.53
CA ARG A 105 -17.23 -11.44 24.16
C ARG A 105 -16.90 -12.89 23.89
N MET A 106 -15.81 -13.17 23.19
CA MET A 106 -15.37 -14.54 22.90
C MET A 106 -14.97 -15.28 24.18
N GLY A 107 -14.24 -14.62 25.08
CA GLY A 107 -13.92 -15.17 26.40
C GLY A 107 -15.17 -15.51 27.21
N SER A 108 -16.19 -14.64 27.18
CA SER A 108 -17.47 -14.87 27.85
C SER A 108 -18.24 -16.06 27.27
N ILE A 109 -18.27 -16.20 25.94
CA ILE A 109 -18.90 -17.34 25.24
C ILE A 109 -18.18 -18.65 25.60
N GLN A 110 -16.84 -18.62 25.64
CA GLN A 110 -16.05 -19.80 26.02
C GLN A 110 -16.34 -20.22 27.47
N ALA A 111 -16.39 -19.28 28.41
CA ALA A 111 -16.73 -19.54 29.80
C ALA A 111 -18.14 -20.15 29.94
N LEU A 112 -19.13 -19.59 29.24
CA LEU A 112 -20.51 -20.13 29.22
C LEU A 112 -20.56 -21.55 28.63
N THR A 113 -19.79 -21.81 27.58
CA THR A 113 -19.73 -23.13 26.93
C THR A 113 -19.14 -24.18 27.87
N MET A 114 -18.07 -23.83 28.60
CA MET A 114 -17.49 -24.73 29.61
C MET A 114 -18.46 -24.99 30.76
N SER A 115 -19.14 -23.95 31.27
CA SER A 115 -20.16 -24.12 32.31
C SER A 115 -21.30 -25.05 31.90
N ARG A 116 -21.79 -24.95 30.65
CA ARG A 116 -22.83 -25.87 30.13
C ARG A 116 -22.31 -27.28 29.95
N PHE A 117 -21.05 -27.43 29.56
CA PHE A 117 -20.44 -28.75 29.44
C PHE A 117 -20.33 -29.44 30.81
N ASP A 118 -19.95 -28.70 31.85
CA ASP A 118 -19.89 -29.22 33.23
C ASP A 118 -21.29 -29.60 33.75
N GLU A 119 -22.30 -28.77 33.48
CA GLU A 119 -23.70 -29.03 33.83
C GLU A 119 -24.22 -30.32 33.17
N THR A 120 -24.08 -30.44 31.85
CA THR A 120 -24.50 -31.64 31.10
C THR A 120 -23.76 -32.90 31.53
N THR A 121 -22.47 -32.79 31.87
CA THR A 121 -21.68 -33.90 32.41
C THR A 121 -22.20 -34.33 33.78
N SER A 122 -22.55 -33.36 34.64
CA SER A 122 -23.13 -33.61 35.97
C SER A 122 -24.49 -34.31 35.88
N GLU A 123 -25.38 -33.82 35.01
CA GLU A 123 -26.70 -34.43 34.76
C GLU A 123 -26.59 -35.88 34.27
N TYR A 124 -25.66 -36.13 33.34
CA TYR A 124 -25.40 -37.47 32.84
C TYR A 124 -24.92 -38.43 33.95
N GLU A 125 -23.96 -38.01 34.78
CA GLU A 125 -23.48 -38.85 35.88
C GLU A 125 -24.56 -39.08 36.95
N GLU A 126 -25.43 -38.11 37.22
CA GLU A 126 -26.56 -38.32 38.14
C GLU A 126 -27.60 -39.29 37.55
N SER A 127 -27.94 -39.17 36.26
CA SER A 127 -28.82 -40.10 35.57
C SER A 127 -28.28 -41.54 35.61
N LYS A 128 -26.98 -41.69 35.39
CA LYS A 128 -26.27 -42.99 35.49
C LYS A 128 -26.31 -43.56 36.91
N ARG A 129 -26.17 -42.73 37.95
CA ARG A 129 -26.36 -43.16 39.35
C ARG A 129 -27.80 -43.59 39.63
N GLN A 130 -28.79 -42.84 39.15
CA GLN A 130 -30.22 -43.18 39.29
C GLN A 130 -30.53 -44.54 38.67
N TRP A 131 -30.07 -44.78 37.43
CA TRP A 131 -30.23 -46.07 36.75
C TRP A 131 -29.58 -47.21 37.56
N SER A 132 -28.38 -46.99 38.08
CA SER A 132 -27.66 -47.98 38.89
C SER A 132 -28.42 -48.34 40.18
N ARG A 133 -29.03 -47.34 40.85
CA ARG A 133 -29.89 -47.55 42.02
C ARG A 133 -31.13 -48.38 41.65
N MET A 134 -31.84 -48.01 40.59
CA MET A 134 -33.03 -48.72 40.14
C MET A 134 -32.74 -50.18 39.75
N ASN A 135 -31.63 -50.42 39.03
CA ASN A 135 -31.20 -51.77 38.67
C ASN A 135 -30.87 -52.62 39.91
N THR A 136 -30.23 -52.03 40.92
CA THR A 136 -29.94 -52.71 42.19
C THR A 136 -31.22 -53.08 42.94
N GLU A 137 -32.18 -52.17 42.99
CA GLU A 137 -33.50 -52.41 43.60
C GLU A 137 -34.28 -53.50 42.88
N MET A 138 -34.32 -53.46 41.54
CA MET A 138 -34.98 -54.47 40.71
C MET A 138 -34.36 -55.86 40.93
N ASN A 139 -33.03 -55.96 40.95
CA ASN A 139 -32.33 -57.21 41.24
C ASN A 139 -32.65 -57.73 42.65
N THR A 140 -32.72 -56.84 43.64
CA THR A 140 -33.08 -57.21 45.03
C THR A 140 -34.51 -57.74 45.10
N ASN A 141 -35.45 -57.05 44.46
CA ASN A 141 -36.85 -57.48 44.39
C ASN A 141 -37.01 -58.80 43.65
N MET A 142 -36.31 -58.99 42.54
CA MET A 142 -36.32 -60.23 41.78
C MET A 142 -35.76 -61.40 42.59
N ASN A 143 -34.64 -61.22 43.28
CA ASN A 143 -34.09 -62.23 44.18
C ASN A 143 -35.09 -62.61 45.29
N CYS A 144 -35.75 -61.62 45.90
CA CYS A 144 -36.79 -61.87 46.91
C CYS A 144 -37.99 -62.68 46.35
N ILE A 145 -38.41 -62.40 45.11
CA ILE A 145 -39.46 -63.18 44.44
C ILE A 145 -38.98 -64.62 44.22
N MET A 146 -37.75 -64.81 43.75
CA MET A 146 -37.17 -66.14 43.53
C MET A 146 -37.07 -66.94 44.84
N ASP A 147 -36.64 -66.31 45.93
CA ASP A 147 -36.57 -66.95 47.26
C ASP A 147 -37.96 -67.38 47.75
N LYS A 148 -38.99 -66.55 47.53
CA LYS A 148 -40.37 -66.90 47.86
C LYS A 148 -40.90 -68.06 47.02
N LEU A 149 -40.57 -68.11 45.73
CA LEU A 149 -40.94 -69.21 44.84
C LEU A 149 -40.27 -70.52 45.28
N ASP A 150 -38.98 -70.49 45.61
CA ASP A 150 -38.27 -71.66 46.13
C ASP A 150 -38.94 -72.26 47.37
N ASN A 151 -39.39 -71.41 48.30
CA ASN A 151 -40.11 -71.83 49.50
C ASN A 151 -41.46 -72.50 49.21
N ILE A 152 -42.17 -72.08 48.15
CA ILE A 152 -43.47 -72.66 47.80
C ILE A 152 -43.30 -74.01 47.08
N THR A 153 -42.35 -74.09 46.15
CA THR A 153 -42.25 -75.24 45.25
C THR A 153 -41.46 -76.41 45.85
N GLY A 154 -40.68 -76.19 46.91
CA GLY A 154 -39.84 -77.23 47.55
C GLY A 154 -38.70 -77.77 46.68
N SER A 155 -38.69 -77.43 45.39
CA SER A 155 -37.55 -77.55 44.50
C SER A 155 -36.77 -76.26 44.58
N ARG A 156 -35.53 -76.34 45.07
CA ARG A 156 -34.56 -75.26 44.97
C ARG A 156 -34.35 -74.98 43.49
N ILE A 157 -34.98 -73.94 42.96
CA ILE A 157 -34.71 -73.46 41.61
C ILE A 157 -33.37 -72.73 41.72
N THR A 158 -32.28 -73.49 41.78
CA THR A 158 -30.96 -72.91 41.59
C THR A 158 -31.04 -72.16 40.27
N PRO A 159 -30.85 -70.82 40.26
CA PRO A 159 -30.85 -70.08 39.02
C PRO A 159 -29.76 -70.73 38.17
N ARG A 160 -30.18 -71.45 37.13
CA ARG A 160 -29.26 -72.08 36.19
C ARG A 160 -28.41 -70.92 35.71
N ASN A 161 -27.11 -70.97 36.04
CA ASN A 161 -26.10 -70.02 35.62
C ASN A 161 -26.09 -69.99 34.10
N THR A 162 -27.04 -69.24 33.55
CA THR A 162 -27.01 -68.78 32.20
C THR A 162 -26.05 -67.62 32.29
N ASN A 163 -24.78 -67.94 32.05
CA ASN A 163 -23.80 -67.06 31.42
C ASN A 163 -24.33 -66.58 30.06
N HIS A 164 -25.56 -66.08 30.02
CA HIS A 164 -26.06 -65.25 28.96
C HIS A 164 -25.67 -63.85 29.35
N ASN A 165 -24.60 -63.44 28.69
CA ASN A 165 -23.97 -62.14 28.61
C ASN A 165 -24.98 -61.04 28.21
N TRP A 166 -26.04 -60.84 29.00
CA TRP A 166 -26.99 -59.73 28.87
C TRP A 166 -26.46 -58.45 29.54
N GLY A 167 -25.23 -58.51 30.07
CA GLY A 167 -24.50 -57.38 30.63
C GLY A 167 -23.54 -56.72 29.64
N ARG A 168 -23.80 -56.73 28.33
CA ARG A 168 -23.23 -55.66 27.50
C ARG A 168 -24.04 -54.41 27.81
N PRO A 169 -23.47 -53.37 28.47
CA PRO A 169 -24.11 -52.07 28.41
C PRO A 169 -24.34 -51.77 26.93
N PHE A 170 -25.54 -51.28 26.60
CA PHE A 170 -25.82 -50.72 25.29
C PHE A 170 -24.60 -49.87 24.91
N GLN A 171 -23.86 -50.31 23.90
CA GLN A 171 -22.95 -49.42 23.21
C GLN A 171 -23.87 -48.43 22.53
N THR A 172 -24.15 -47.33 23.22
CA THR A 172 -24.72 -46.13 22.64
C THR A 172 -23.82 -45.79 21.47
N THR A 173 -24.32 -46.12 20.29
CA THR A 173 -24.29 -45.31 19.09
C THR A 173 -23.06 -44.42 19.00
N THR A 174 -22.08 -44.90 18.24
CA THR A 174 -21.25 -44.11 17.34
C THR A 174 -21.09 -42.65 17.78
N HIS A 175 -20.11 -42.38 18.64
CA HIS A 175 -19.49 -41.06 18.64
C HIS A 175 -19.01 -40.82 17.21
N ILE A 176 -19.72 -39.96 16.48
CA ILE A 176 -19.13 -39.24 15.37
C ILE A 176 -17.84 -38.67 15.95
N PRO A 177 -16.65 -39.01 15.42
CA PRO A 177 -15.48 -38.24 15.77
C PRO A 177 -15.83 -36.83 15.29
N ILE A 178 -16.09 -35.93 16.23
CA ILE A 178 -15.87 -34.51 16.01
C ILE A 178 -14.42 -34.50 15.56
N SER A 179 -14.24 -34.43 14.25
CA SER A 179 -12.98 -34.17 13.62
C SER A 179 -12.60 -32.81 14.21
N ARG A 180 -11.84 -32.84 15.31
CA ARG A 180 -11.01 -31.72 15.71
C ARG A 180 -10.09 -31.56 14.53
N SER A 181 -10.55 -30.74 13.59
CA SER A 181 -9.69 -30.13 12.61
C SER A 181 -8.77 -29.23 13.41
N GLY A 182 -7.74 -29.85 13.99
CA GLY A 182 -6.55 -29.18 14.45
C GLY A 182 -5.87 -28.66 13.20
N HIS A 183 -6.41 -27.57 12.65
CA HIS A 183 -5.61 -26.63 11.88
C HIS A 183 -4.67 -25.98 12.89
N THR A 184 -3.66 -26.75 13.33
CA THR A 184 -2.44 -26.16 13.84
C THR A 184 -1.90 -25.40 12.64
N PHE A 185 -2.11 -24.08 12.63
CA PHE A 185 -1.39 -23.19 11.74
C PHE A 185 0.10 -23.38 12.05
N GLN A 186 0.75 -24.33 11.36
CA GLN A 186 2.20 -24.35 11.27
C GLN A 186 2.57 -23.21 10.34
N THR A 187 2.68 -22.01 10.91
CA THR A 187 3.45 -20.92 10.32
C THR A 187 4.91 -21.36 10.33
N ASN A 188 5.33 -22.12 9.32
CA ASN A 188 6.74 -22.27 9.01
C ASN A 188 7.25 -20.91 8.51
N LEU A 189 7.58 -20.05 9.48
CA LEU A 189 8.40 -18.87 9.29
C LEU A 189 9.82 -19.34 8.99
N TYR A 190 10.09 -19.67 7.73
CA TYR A 190 11.44 -19.57 7.20
C TYR A 190 11.63 -18.13 6.71
N PRO A 191 12.53 -17.34 7.31
CA PRO A 191 12.91 -16.06 6.74
C PRO A 191 13.81 -16.35 5.53
N THR A 192 13.29 -16.17 4.33
CA THR A 192 14.17 -16.05 3.15
C THR A 192 14.74 -14.64 3.16
N GLU A 193 15.93 -14.50 3.77
CA GLU A 193 16.79 -13.34 3.56
C GLU A 193 17.03 -13.17 2.06
N THR A 194 16.41 -12.15 1.46
CA THR A 194 16.75 -11.73 0.10
C THR A 194 18.02 -10.90 0.21
N GLN A 195 19.14 -11.51 -0.21
CA GLN A 195 20.41 -10.81 -0.36
C GLN A 195 20.25 -9.69 -1.39
N LEU A 196 20.47 -8.46 -0.93
CA LEU A 196 20.57 -7.27 -1.75
C LEU A 196 21.92 -7.31 -2.50
N GLY A 197 21.92 -7.84 -3.72
CA GLY A 197 23.05 -7.73 -4.63
C GLY A 197 23.15 -6.29 -5.15
N GLN A 198 24.18 -5.57 -4.69
CA GLN A 198 24.71 -4.39 -5.40
C GLN A 198 25.16 -4.82 -6.79
N GLU A 199 24.68 -4.16 -7.84
CA GLU A 199 25.45 -4.07 -9.08
C GLU A 199 25.52 -2.64 -9.61
N THR A 200 26.76 -2.34 -9.95
CA THR A 200 27.39 -1.06 -10.19
C THR A 200 27.05 -0.52 -11.58
N ILE A 201 27.04 0.81 -11.69
CA ILE A 201 27.00 1.58 -12.93
C ILE A 201 28.13 1.14 -13.87
N ALA A 202 27.80 0.81 -15.11
CA ALA A 202 28.73 0.95 -16.24
C ALA A 202 27.97 1.28 -17.53
N GLN A 203 28.07 2.54 -17.95
CA GLN A 203 27.86 2.96 -19.33
C GLN A 203 28.88 2.25 -20.21
N ASN A 204 28.44 1.68 -21.35
CA ASN A 204 29.26 1.63 -22.56
C ASN A 204 28.36 1.57 -23.79
N ALA A 205 28.71 2.42 -24.75
CA ALA A 205 28.02 2.65 -26.01
C ALA A 205 28.57 1.76 -27.15
N PHE A 206 27.78 1.71 -28.24
CA PHE A 206 28.06 1.24 -29.62
C PHE A 206 27.81 -0.25 -29.95
N PRO A 207 27.54 -0.58 -31.23
CA PRO A 207 26.48 -0.06 -32.10
C PRO A 207 25.59 -1.19 -32.67
N LEU A 208 24.31 -0.91 -32.93
CA LEU A 208 23.38 -1.84 -33.58
C LEU A 208 23.81 -2.11 -35.04
N ASN A 209 24.26 -3.34 -35.30
CA ASN A 209 24.31 -3.90 -36.65
C ASN A 209 23.48 -5.19 -36.69
N GLY A 210 22.32 -5.08 -37.36
CA GLY A 210 21.80 -6.10 -38.27
C GLY A 210 21.60 -7.53 -37.78
N VAL A 211 20.65 -7.75 -36.87
CA VAL A 211 19.87 -9.00 -36.87
C VAL A 211 18.39 -8.64 -36.69
N LYS A 212 17.60 -8.76 -37.75
CA LYS A 212 16.14 -8.75 -37.65
C LYS A 212 15.73 -10.04 -36.94
N HIS A 213 15.79 -10.05 -35.62
CA HIS A 213 15.05 -11.01 -34.81
C HIS A 213 13.58 -10.70 -35.07
N SER A 214 12.95 -11.50 -35.93
CA SER A 214 11.50 -11.62 -35.96
C SER A 214 11.10 -12.02 -34.55
N ILE A 215 10.70 -11.04 -33.74
CA ILE A 215 10.04 -11.27 -32.46
C ILE A 215 8.71 -11.89 -32.88
N ILE A 216 8.69 -13.23 -32.88
CA ILE A 216 7.45 -13.98 -32.88
C ILE A 216 6.80 -13.58 -31.56
N ALA A 217 5.95 -12.54 -31.62
CA ALA A 217 5.07 -12.24 -30.52
C ALA A 217 4.33 -13.56 -30.25
N PRO A 218 4.39 -14.09 -29.01
CA PRO A 218 3.55 -15.24 -28.68
C PRO A 218 2.11 -14.85 -29.08
N PRO A 219 1.34 -15.77 -29.68
CA PRO A 219 -0.05 -15.47 -30.01
C PRO A 219 -0.70 -14.88 -28.75
N PRO A 220 -1.54 -13.83 -28.88
CA PRO A 220 -2.19 -13.22 -27.72
C PRO A 220 -2.91 -14.34 -26.99
N SER A 221 -2.30 -14.81 -25.90
CA SER A 221 -2.83 -15.91 -25.13
C SER A 221 -4.12 -15.36 -24.58
N ALA A 222 -5.24 -15.94 -25.02
CA ALA A 222 -6.57 -15.55 -24.55
C ALA A 222 -6.46 -15.42 -23.02
N ALA A 223 -6.77 -14.23 -22.50
CA ALA A 223 -6.78 -14.00 -21.06
C ALA A 223 -7.54 -15.16 -20.44
N ALA A 224 -6.94 -15.82 -19.45
CA ALA A 224 -7.57 -16.99 -18.84
C ALA A 224 -8.98 -16.58 -18.41
N GLU A 225 -9.99 -17.16 -19.05
CA GLU A 225 -11.37 -16.82 -18.77
C GLU A 225 -11.72 -17.43 -17.41
N PHE A 226 -11.56 -16.61 -16.38
CA PHE A 226 -11.76 -17.00 -14.99
C PHE A 226 -13.25 -16.99 -14.68
N HIS A 227 -13.94 -18.03 -15.12
CA HIS A 227 -15.32 -18.27 -14.71
C HIS A 227 -15.29 -19.12 -13.44
N GLY A 228 -15.69 -18.52 -12.31
CA GLY A 228 -15.95 -19.26 -11.09
C GLY A 228 -16.91 -20.41 -11.38
N LYS A 229 -16.63 -21.61 -10.87
CA LYS A 229 -17.60 -22.71 -11.02
C LYS A 229 -18.78 -22.39 -10.12
N HIS A 230 -20.02 -22.64 -10.55
CA HIS A 230 -21.19 -22.42 -9.69
C HIS A 230 -21.17 -23.24 -8.38
N SER A 231 -20.36 -24.30 -8.32
CA SER A 231 -20.15 -25.13 -7.13
C SER A 231 -19.04 -24.62 -6.20
N GLU A 232 -18.31 -23.58 -6.60
CA GLU A 232 -17.18 -23.04 -5.86
C GLU A 232 -17.64 -22.05 -4.79
N SER A 233 -17.00 -22.08 -3.63
CA SER A 233 -17.25 -21.04 -2.62
C SER A 233 -16.56 -19.72 -3.01
N PRO A 234 -17.11 -18.55 -2.64
CA PRO A 234 -16.48 -17.25 -2.93
C PRO A 234 -15.02 -17.16 -2.45
N THR A 235 -14.70 -17.79 -1.31
CA THR A 235 -13.32 -17.84 -0.80
C THR A 235 -12.38 -18.63 -1.72
N GLN A 236 -12.83 -19.78 -2.24
CA GLN A 236 -12.04 -20.57 -3.19
C GLN A 236 -11.77 -19.79 -4.48
N PHE A 237 -12.78 -19.04 -4.95
CA PHE A 237 -12.62 -18.18 -6.12
C PHE A 237 -11.54 -17.12 -5.90
N LEU A 238 -11.58 -16.42 -4.77
CA LEU A 238 -10.59 -15.37 -4.44
C LEU A 238 -9.17 -15.92 -4.29
N ILE A 239 -9.00 -17.09 -3.67
CA ILE A 239 -7.69 -17.76 -3.56
C ILE A 239 -7.13 -18.04 -4.96
N ARG A 240 -7.95 -18.56 -5.88
CA ARG A 240 -7.51 -18.84 -7.25
C ARG A 240 -7.15 -17.57 -8.03
N VAL A 241 -7.88 -16.48 -7.82
CA VAL A 241 -7.55 -15.17 -8.42
C VAL A 241 -6.22 -14.66 -7.89
N GLU A 242 -5.96 -14.76 -6.57
CA GLU A 242 -4.69 -14.37 -5.96
C GLU A 242 -3.52 -15.23 -6.50
N GLU A 243 -3.68 -16.56 -6.52
CA GLU A 243 -2.69 -17.48 -7.06
C GLU A 243 -2.38 -17.19 -8.54
N TYR A 244 -3.41 -16.93 -9.35
CA TYR A 244 -3.24 -16.59 -10.76
C TYR A 244 -2.51 -15.25 -10.94
N ALA A 245 -2.96 -14.19 -10.26
CA ALA A 245 -2.35 -12.86 -10.36
C ALA A 245 -0.88 -12.87 -9.91
N HIS A 246 -0.57 -13.62 -8.86
CA HIS A 246 0.79 -13.77 -8.38
C HIS A 246 1.66 -14.62 -9.32
N SER A 247 1.15 -15.74 -9.83
CA SER A 247 1.94 -16.67 -10.67
C SER A 247 2.14 -16.21 -12.11
N VAL A 248 1.14 -15.55 -12.70
CA VAL A 248 1.17 -15.15 -14.11
C VAL A 248 1.66 -13.72 -14.28
N HIS A 249 1.22 -12.81 -13.38
CA HIS A 249 1.48 -11.39 -13.53
C HIS A 249 2.40 -10.80 -12.45
N ALA A 250 2.81 -11.61 -11.46
CA ALA A 250 3.61 -11.16 -10.32
C ALA A 250 3.03 -9.91 -9.64
N TRP A 251 1.70 -9.81 -9.57
CA TRP A 251 1.03 -8.69 -8.94
C TRP A 251 1.27 -8.72 -7.43
N ASP A 252 1.66 -7.57 -6.88
CA ASP A 252 1.68 -7.35 -5.45
C ASP A 252 0.26 -7.12 -4.91
N ARG A 253 0.10 -7.18 -3.60
CA ARG A 253 -1.22 -7.07 -2.96
C ARG A 253 -1.96 -5.77 -3.31
N PRO A 254 -1.31 -4.58 -3.34
CA PRO A 254 -1.96 -3.35 -3.80
C PRO A 254 -2.44 -3.40 -5.25
N THR A 255 -1.63 -3.94 -6.17
CA THR A 255 -2.00 -4.04 -7.59
C THR A 255 -3.13 -5.05 -7.81
N LEU A 256 -3.10 -6.17 -7.08
CA LEU A 256 -4.19 -7.14 -7.09
C LEU A 256 -5.49 -6.49 -6.61
N LEU A 257 -5.42 -5.76 -5.48
CA LEU A 257 -6.60 -5.08 -4.94
C LEU A 257 -7.15 -4.02 -5.86
N SER A 258 -6.35 -3.32 -6.66
CA SER A 258 -6.84 -2.32 -7.63
C SER A 258 -7.32 -2.91 -8.95
N SER A 259 -6.95 -4.15 -9.24
CA SER A 259 -7.19 -4.81 -10.54
C SER A 259 -8.13 -6.01 -10.45
N ILE A 260 -8.63 -6.36 -9.26
CA ILE A 260 -9.50 -7.53 -9.04
C ILE A 260 -10.81 -7.45 -9.82
N TRP A 261 -11.28 -6.25 -10.16
CA TRP A 261 -12.45 -6.03 -11.01
C TRP A 261 -12.39 -6.79 -12.34
N GLN A 262 -11.18 -7.04 -12.88
CA GLN A 262 -10.99 -7.77 -14.13
C GLN A 262 -11.57 -9.21 -14.07
N PHE A 263 -11.59 -9.79 -12.86
CA PHE A 263 -12.09 -11.13 -12.59
C PHE A 263 -13.56 -11.17 -12.12
N LEU A 264 -14.16 -10.03 -11.78
CA LEU A 264 -15.54 -9.96 -11.31
C LEU A 264 -16.53 -9.80 -12.49
N ARG A 265 -17.76 -10.27 -12.30
CA ARG A 265 -18.85 -10.19 -13.29
C ARG A 265 -20.17 -9.78 -12.63
N ASP A 266 -21.06 -9.23 -13.44
CA ASP A 266 -22.42 -8.85 -13.07
C ASP A 266 -22.48 -8.05 -11.76
N SER A 267 -23.37 -8.46 -10.84
CA SER A 267 -23.58 -7.77 -9.57
C SER A 267 -22.36 -7.72 -8.66
N ALA A 268 -21.39 -8.65 -8.81
CA ALA A 268 -20.17 -8.62 -8.02
C ALA A 268 -19.20 -7.53 -8.50
N LEU A 269 -19.18 -7.25 -9.82
CA LEU A 269 -18.43 -6.15 -10.39
C LEU A 269 -19.08 -4.80 -10.06
N GLU A 270 -20.41 -4.72 -10.08
CA GLU A 270 -21.14 -3.50 -9.73
C GLU A 270 -20.96 -3.12 -8.25
N TRP A 271 -20.85 -4.11 -7.37
CA TRP A 271 -20.64 -3.89 -5.95
C TRP A 271 -19.22 -3.40 -5.59
N TYR A 272 -18.22 -3.83 -6.36
CA TYR A 272 -16.80 -3.59 -6.10
C TYR A 272 -16.35 -2.22 -6.66
#